data_AF-A0A8S1LXV3-F1
#
_entry.id   AF-A0A8S1LXV3-F1
#
_cell.length_a   1.000
_cell.length_b   1.000
_cell.length_c   1.000
_cell.angle_alpha   90.00
_cell.angle_beta   90.00
_cell.angle_gamma   90.00
#
_symmetry.space_group_name_H-M   'P 1'
#
loop_
_entity.id
_entity.type
_entity.pdbx_description
1 polymer ?
#
loop_
_entity_poly.entity_id
_entity_poly.type
_entity_poly.pdbx_seq_one_letter_code
_entity_poly.pdbx_strand_id
1 'polypeptide(L)'
;MKSSPKDIRTINGRAEFDSQEYETQCQCESTTTQLHVGETFCDPTKVQLHQDFAGDDGKTASFEQIRHLIGPLNELQFGDPNSYHFSCLDGRNEQGVLGTPGGDSGEFLLALQVYEQTINTSLTQDTVDSILSNYLQYMKQDGFYMCTDDDAIKHLEKELGMTTTIDALIDPPNSFKDDLLNSLLKSENTGCMHLKSILKNPESYDIRPDLVRYFIRSYFTILWNKSNPLHHKLILEVMAGRHEERAFLEVRINEACIRQNMAPLLRPKRRITLPSVPQGSTTTTFHEGGATEIFQAYVNHIDAASIRRKELSKFFAENSNFNGIHFEIDVMHHRLNKKGLMYLEITGQKIARYLPFYTVTIV
;
A
#
# COMPACT_ATOMS: atom_id res chain seq x y z
N MET A 1 -15.35 -1.72 -55.84
CA MET A 1 -14.14 -0.85 -55.90
C MET A 1 -13.65 -0.65 -54.49
N LYS A 2 -12.45 -1.13 -54.15
CA LYS A 2 -11.82 -0.95 -52.84
C LYS A 2 -11.26 0.48 -52.77
N SER A 3 -11.65 1.27 -51.78
CA SER A 3 -11.01 2.56 -51.48
C SER A 3 -9.83 2.31 -50.54
N SER A 4 -8.61 2.64 -50.99
CA SER A 4 -7.42 2.63 -50.14
C SER A 4 -7.53 3.69 -49.02
N PRO A 5 -6.93 3.46 -47.84
CA PRO A 5 -6.86 4.47 -46.79
C PRO A 5 -5.99 5.65 -47.28
N LYS A 6 -6.43 6.88 -47.05
CA LYS A 6 -5.59 8.07 -47.26
C LYS A 6 -4.52 8.08 -46.18
N ASP A 7 -3.27 8.05 -46.61
CA ASP A 7 -2.07 8.17 -45.77
C ASP A 7 -1.96 9.61 -45.26
N ILE A 8 -2.41 9.88 -44.03
CA ILE A 8 -2.37 11.21 -43.41
C ILE A 8 -0.99 11.38 -42.76
N ARG A 9 -0.05 11.96 -43.50
CA ARG A 9 1.34 12.17 -43.02
C ARG A 9 1.54 13.47 -42.25
N THR A 10 0.56 14.36 -42.30
CA THR A 10 0.65 15.68 -41.68
C THR A 10 -0.73 16.12 -41.21
N ILE A 11 -0.81 16.55 -39.96
CA ILE A 11 -1.99 17.17 -39.36
C ILE A 11 -1.62 18.62 -39.07
N ASN A 12 -2.38 19.54 -39.67
CA ASN A 12 -2.20 20.96 -39.44
C ASN A 12 -3.37 21.48 -38.59
N GLY A 13 -3.04 22.23 -37.54
CA GLY A 13 -4.00 22.93 -36.70
C GLY A 13 -3.73 24.43 -36.70
N ARG A 14 -4.77 25.22 -36.44
CA ARG A 14 -4.64 26.65 -36.15
C ARG A 14 -5.20 26.91 -34.77
N ALA A 15 -4.45 27.63 -33.94
CA ALA A 15 -4.88 28.07 -32.63
C ALA A 15 -4.58 29.56 -32.48
N GLU A 16 -5.51 30.31 -31.92
CA GLU A 16 -5.34 31.74 -31.65
C GLU A 16 -5.12 31.94 -30.14
N PHE A 17 -4.02 32.59 -29.78
CA PHE A 17 -3.69 32.98 -28.41
C PHE A 17 -3.26 34.45 -28.41
N ASP A 18 -3.85 35.25 -27.53
CA ASP A 18 -3.57 36.68 -27.38
C ASP A 18 -3.62 37.49 -28.71
N SER A 19 -4.65 37.24 -29.53
CA SER A 19 -4.83 37.87 -30.85
C SER A 19 -3.72 37.57 -31.87
N GLN A 20 -2.97 36.49 -31.65
CA GLN A 20 -1.95 36.00 -32.56
C GLN A 20 -2.30 34.58 -32.99
N GLU A 21 -2.38 34.36 -34.31
CA GLU A 21 -2.62 33.03 -34.88
C GLU A 21 -1.32 32.22 -34.91
N TYR A 22 -1.39 30.99 -34.43
CA TYR A 22 -0.34 30.00 -34.48
C TYR A 22 -0.78 28.84 -35.36
N GLU A 23 0.01 28.51 -36.38
CA GLU A 23 -0.12 27.27 -37.12
C GLU A 23 0.73 26.18 -36.46
N THR A 24 0.10 25.08 -36.09
CA THR A 24 0.77 23.88 -35.62
C THR A 24 0.78 22.84 -36.74
N GLN A 25 1.96 22.28 -37.01
CA GLN A 25 2.11 21.20 -37.98
C GLN A 25 2.70 20.00 -37.26
N CYS A 26 1.90 18.94 -37.11
CA CYS A 26 2.36 17.64 -36.66
C CYS A 26 2.74 16.81 -37.87
N GLN A 27 4.00 16.42 -37.97
CA GLN A 27 4.47 15.43 -38.93
C GLN A 27 4.39 14.05 -38.29
N CYS A 28 3.56 13.17 -38.86
CA CYS A 28 3.48 11.79 -38.42
C CYS A 28 4.65 11.04 -39.07
N GLU A 29 5.81 11.02 -38.40
CA GLU A 29 6.91 10.13 -38.80
C GLU A 29 6.44 8.69 -38.58
N SER A 30 6.46 7.90 -39.65
CA SER A 30 6.22 6.47 -39.61
C SER A 30 7.44 5.77 -39.00
N THR A 31 7.65 5.92 -37.69
CA THR A 31 8.44 4.95 -36.95
C THR A 31 7.68 3.64 -37.05
N THR A 32 8.30 2.63 -37.63
CA THR A 32 7.78 1.27 -37.67
C THR A 32 7.90 0.65 -36.27
N THR A 33 7.35 1.29 -35.26
CA THR A 33 6.92 0.62 -34.05
C THR A 33 5.57 0.03 -34.43
N GLN A 34 5.44 -1.28 -34.40
CA GLN A 34 4.14 -1.93 -34.54
C GLN A 34 3.22 -1.30 -33.48
N LEU A 35 2.32 -0.40 -33.89
CA LEU A 35 1.17 -0.06 -33.06
C LEU A 35 0.39 -1.36 -32.93
N HIS A 36 0.50 -2.00 -31.76
CA HIS A 36 -0.33 -3.12 -31.38
C HIS A 36 -1.77 -2.64 -31.29
N VAL A 37 -2.46 -2.65 -32.45
CA VAL A 37 -3.90 -2.48 -32.55
C VAL A 37 -4.52 -3.62 -31.73
N GLY A 38 -4.93 -3.32 -30.50
CA GLY A 38 -5.50 -4.28 -29.55
C GLY A 38 -4.96 -4.21 -28.13
N GLU A 39 -3.90 -3.45 -27.84
CA GLU A 39 -3.48 -3.24 -26.45
C GLU A 39 -4.46 -2.29 -25.74
N THR A 40 -5.24 -2.87 -24.83
CA THR A 40 -6.07 -2.11 -23.88
C THR A 40 -5.14 -1.45 -22.88
N PHE A 41 -5.10 -0.11 -22.89
CA PHE A 41 -4.42 0.67 -21.88
C PHE A 41 -5.20 0.67 -20.56
N CYS A 42 -4.50 0.81 -19.43
CA CYS A 42 -5.14 1.05 -18.14
C CYS A 42 -5.74 2.47 -18.16
N ASP A 43 -6.98 2.58 -18.63
CA ASP A 43 -7.76 3.82 -18.68
C ASP A 43 -9.14 3.55 -18.06
N PRO A 44 -9.23 3.46 -16.73
CA PRO A 44 -10.46 3.10 -16.08
C PRO A 44 -11.47 4.25 -16.15
N THR A 45 -12.67 3.93 -16.63
CA THR A 45 -13.75 4.90 -16.83
C THR A 45 -14.89 4.72 -15.84
N LYS A 46 -14.87 3.64 -15.04
CA LYS A 46 -15.93 3.33 -14.09
C LYS A 46 -15.40 2.72 -12.79
N VAL A 47 -16.03 3.11 -11.69
CA VAL A 47 -15.92 2.43 -10.38
C VAL A 47 -17.14 1.54 -10.18
N GLN A 48 -16.92 0.27 -9.91
CA GLN A 48 -17.95 -0.64 -9.42
C GLN A 48 -17.77 -0.80 -7.90
N LEU A 49 -18.84 -0.58 -7.16
CA LEU A 49 -18.87 -0.80 -5.71
C LEU A 49 -19.80 -1.95 -5.40
N HIS A 50 -19.30 -2.91 -4.64
CA HIS A 50 -20.09 -3.99 -4.07
C HIS A 50 -19.87 -3.99 -2.55
N GLN A 51 -20.95 -4.17 -1.78
CA GLN A 51 -20.86 -4.31 -0.33
C GLN A 51 -20.94 -5.80 -0.01
N ASP A 52 -19.82 -6.37 0.43
CA ASP A 52 -19.69 -7.78 0.77
C ASP A 52 -20.29 -8.07 2.15
N PHE A 53 -20.15 -7.12 3.08
CA PHE A 53 -20.66 -7.21 4.44
C PHE A 53 -21.19 -5.85 4.90
N ALA A 54 -22.35 -5.83 5.54
CA ALA A 54 -23.03 -4.59 5.90
C ALA A 54 -22.48 -3.89 7.15
N GLY A 55 -21.75 -4.61 8.01
CA GLY A 55 -21.34 -4.11 9.33
C GLY A 55 -22.47 -4.15 10.35
N ASP A 56 -22.12 -4.19 11.64
CA ASP A 56 -23.07 -4.34 12.77
C ASP A 56 -22.96 -3.20 13.81
N ASP A 57 -22.16 -2.15 13.56
CA ASP A 57 -21.83 -1.13 14.57
C ASP A 57 -22.70 0.14 14.54
N GLY A 58 -23.66 0.24 13.61
CA GLY A 58 -24.53 1.41 13.45
C GLY A 58 -23.82 2.69 12.97
N LYS A 59 -22.52 2.63 12.62
CA LYS A 59 -21.71 3.71 12.02
C LYS A 59 -21.20 3.31 10.64
N THR A 60 -22.03 2.58 9.90
CA THR A 60 -21.67 1.99 8.63
C THR A 60 -21.57 3.07 7.55
N ALA A 61 -20.48 3.05 6.78
CA ALA A 61 -20.33 3.93 5.64
C ALA A 61 -21.37 3.60 4.55
N SER A 62 -21.91 4.62 3.89
CA SER A 62 -22.78 4.47 2.71
C SER A 62 -21.97 4.38 1.42
N PHE A 63 -22.58 3.84 0.35
CA PHE A 63 -21.99 3.86 -0.99
C PHE A 63 -21.60 5.27 -1.46
N GLU A 64 -22.35 6.29 -1.06
CA GLU A 64 -22.07 7.68 -1.42
C GLU A 64 -20.80 8.19 -0.70
N GLN A 65 -20.65 7.90 0.59
CA GLN A 65 -19.42 8.21 1.33
C GLN A 65 -18.20 7.52 0.72
N ILE A 66 -18.33 6.24 0.32
CA ILE A 66 -17.24 5.52 -0.36
C ILE A 66 -16.88 6.17 -1.70
N ARG A 67 -17.88 6.58 -2.51
CA ARG A 67 -17.61 7.30 -3.77
C ARG A 67 -16.90 8.63 -3.54
N HIS A 68 -17.30 9.39 -2.53
CA HIS A 68 -16.63 10.65 -2.19
C HIS A 68 -15.22 10.46 -1.66
N LEU A 69 -14.95 9.36 -0.93
CA LEU A 69 -13.60 9.01 -0.49
C LEU A 69 -12.69 8.76 -1.70
N ILE A 70 -13.12 7.88 -2.61
CA ILE A 70 -12.39 7.57 -3.85
C ILE A 70 -12.17 8.84 -4.67
N GLY A 71 -13.21 9.67 -4.79
CA GLY A 71 -13.19 10.87 -5.63
C GLY A 71 -13.38 10.55 -7.11
N PRO A 72 -13.24 11.57 -7.97
CA PRO A 72 -13.49 11.41 -9.40
C PRO A 72 -12.31 10.66 -10.07
N LEU A 73 -12.65 9.75 -10.98
CA LEU A 73 -11.68 8.83 -11.62
C LEU A 73 -10.56 9.54 -12.39
N ASN A 74 -10.88 10.66 -13.04
CA ASN A 74 -9.92 11.46 -13.79
C ASN A 74 -8.91 12.20 -12.91
N GLU A 75 -9.12 12.24 -11.59
CA GLU A 75 -8.18 12.78 -10.61
C GLU A 75 -7.42 11.68 -9.84
N LEU A 76 -7.76 10.40 -10.05
CA LEU A 76 -7.05 9.30 -9.40
C LEU A 76 -5.63 9.22 -9.95
N GLN A 77 -4.68 9.24 -9.03
CA GLN A 77 -3.29 8.92 -9.34
C GLN A 77 -3.12 7.41 -9.38
N PHE A 78 -2.21 6.95 -10.24
CA PHE A 78 -1.86 5.54 -10.35
C PHE A 78 -0.37 5.37 -10.08
N GLY A 79 -0.02 4.28 -9.39
CA GLY A 79 1.36 3.90 -9.14
C GLY A 79 1.64 2.48 -9.63
N ASP A 80 2.91 2.23 -9.98
CA ASP A 80 3.39 0.86 -10.26
C ASP A 80 3.68 0.13 -8.95
N PRO A 81 2.98 -0.98 -8.63
CA PRO A 81 3.22 -1.74 -7.40
C PRO A 81 4.67 -2.25 -7.23
N ASN A 82 5.46 -2.31 -8.30
CA ASN A 82 6.87 -2.70 -8.26
C ASN A 82 7.82 -1.55 -7.92
N SER A 83 7.44 -0.29 -8.14
CA SER A 83 8.28 0.89 -7.87
C SER A 83 7.68 1.85 -6.84
N TYR A 84 6.41 1.70 -6.49
CA TYR A 84 5.74 2.42 -5.42
C TYR A 84 5.73 1.58 -4.14
N HIS A 85 6.02 2.19 -2.99
CA HIS A 85 6.03 1.49 -1.70
C HIS A 85 4.61 1.15 -1.23
N PHE A 86 4.45 0.07 -0.47
CA PHE A 86 3.18 -0.24 0.16
C PHE A 86 3.10 0.34 1.57
N SER A 87 2.01 1.05 1.85
CA SER A 87 1.68 1.52 3.19
C SER A 87 0.83 0.48 3.95
N CYS A 88 0.71 0.66 5.26
CA CYS A 88 -0.22 -0.13 6.06
C CYS A 88 -1.68 0.17 5.64
N LEU A 89 -2.63 -0.68 6.04
CA LEU A 89 -4.07 -0.47 5.84
C LEU A 89 -4.63 0.81 6.51
N ASP A 90 -3.82 1.47 7.34
CA ASP A 90 -4.17 2.54 8.28
C ASP A 90 -5.01 3.66 7.65
N GLY A 91 -6.22 3.87 8.19
CA GLY A 91 -7.17 4.86 7.71
C GLY A 91 -6.80 6.30 8.05
N ARG A 92 -5.73 6.53 8.83
CA ARG A 92 -5.23 7.88 9.16
C ARG A 92 -4.41 8.50 8.03
N ASN A 93 -4.00 7.72 7.04
CA ASN A 93 -3.22 8.16 5.89
C ASN A 93 -3.96 9.23 5.06
N GLU A 94 -3.33 10.39 4.87
CA GLU A 94 -3.90 11.52 4.10
C GLU A 94 -3.45 11.53 2.63
N GLN A 95 -2.37 10.80 2.32
CA GLN A 95 -1.83 10.67 0.97
C GLN A 95 -2.46 9.47 0.24
N GLY A 96 -2.28 9.44 -1.09
CA GLY A 96 -2.70 8.28 -1.89
C GLY A 96 -1.72 7.13 -1.65
N VAL A 97 -2.23 5.95 -1.30
CA VAL A 97 -1.40 4.80 -0.92
C VAL A 97 -1.75 3.54 -1.71
N LEU A 98 -0.77 2.64 -1.83
CA LEU A 98 -1.02 1.21 -2.04
C LEU A 98 -1.02 0.52 -0.68
N GLY A 99 -2.20 0.22 -0.15
CA GLY A 99 -2.38 -0.39 1.16
C GLY A 99 -2.32 -1.91 1.15
N THR A 100 -1.64 -2.51 2.13
CA THR A 100 -1.66 -3.96 2.46
C THR A 100 -1.42 -4.14 3.97
N PRO A 101 -1.76 -5.28 4.61
CA PRO A 101 -1.43 -5.50 6.02
C PRO A 101 0.06 -5.28 6.31
N GLY A 102 0.39 -4.24 7.08
CA GLY A 102 1.75 -3.90 7.47
C GLY A 102 2.65 -3.24 6.42
N GLY A 103 2.12 -2.90 5.23
CA GLY A 103 2.90 -2.28 4.16
C GLY A 103 4.02 -3.19 3.62
N ASP A 104 5.09 -2.60 3.10
CA ASP A 104 6.26 -3.35 2.62
C ASP A 104 6.83 -4.27 3.70
N SER A 105 6.90 -3.81 4.95
CA SER A 105 7.34 -4.61 6.10
C SER A 105 6.51 -5.86 6.31
N GLY A 106 5.18 -5.76 6.17
CA GLY A 106 4.27 -6.90 6.30
C GLY A 106 4.44 -7.91 5.16
N GLU A 107 4.52 -7.43 3.92
CA GLU A 107 4.73 -8.29 2.74
C GLU A 107 6.11 -8.95 2.73
N PHE A 108 7.14 -8.25 3.19
CA PHE A 108 8.48 -8.82 3.31
C PHE A 108 8.57 -9.86 4.42
N LEU A 109 7.95 -9.62 5.58
CA LEU A 109 7.87 -10.59 6.67
C LEU A 109 7.08 -11.85 6.26
N LEU A 110 5.99 -11.67 5.51
CA LEU A 110 5.24 -12.75 4.87
C LEU A 110 6.16 -13.57 3.93
N ALA A 111 7.00 -12.90 3.14
CA ALA A 111 7.93 -13.57 2.23
C ALA A 111 9.04 -14.33 2.97
N LEU A 112 9.59 -13.77 4.04
CA LEU A 112 10.52 -14.45 4.93
C LEU A 112 9.92 -15.74 5.52
N GLN A 113 8.66 -15.69 5.97
CA GLN A 113 7.96 -16.85 6.50
C GLN A 113 7.79 -17.95 5.44
N VAL A 114 7.29 -17.58 4.24
CA VAL A 114 7.11 -18.54 3.14
C VAL A 114 8.45 -19.15 2.73
N TYR A 115 9.51 -18.34 2.69
CA TYR A 115 10.86 -18.81 2.42
C TYR A 115 11.34 -19.81 3.50
N GLU A 116 11.27 -19.45 4.79
CA GLU A 116 11.63 -20.28 5.93
C GLU A 116 10.90 -21.65 5.91
N GLN A 117 9.59 -21.63 5.68
CA GLN A 117 8.77 -22.84 5.59
C GLN A 117 9.13 -23.71 4.38
N THR A 118 9.57 -23.10 3.28
CA THR A 118 9.92 -23.84 2.06
C THR A 118 11.29 -24.52 2.16
N ILE A 119 12.27 -23.87 2.79
CA ILE A 119 13.58 -24.48 3.06
C ILE A 119 13.56 -25.43 4.26
N ASN A 120 12.44 -25.49 4.99
CA ASN A 120 12.25 -26.28 6.20
C ASN A 120 13.38 -26.11 7.23
N THR A 121 13.88 -24.88 7.35
CA THR A 121 15.02 -24.52 8.21
C THR A 121 14.76 -23.14 8.78
N SER A 122 14.82 -23.01 10.10
CA SER A 122 14.66 -21.73 10.79
C SER A 122 15.76 -20.74 10.38
N LEU A 123 15.38 -19.55 9.94
CA LEU A 123 16.33 -18.48 9.61
C LEU A 123 16.98 -17.92 10.88
N THR A 124 18.28 -17.63 10.82
CA THR A 124 19.00 -16.93 11.90
C THR A 124 18.91 -15.41 11.72
N GLN A 125 19.26 -14.64 12.75
CA GLN A 125 19.38 -13.17 12.66
C GLN A 125 20.26 -12.76 11.47
N ASP A 126 21.48 -13.27 11.39
CA ASP A 126 22.44 -12.95 10.31
C ASP A 126 21.88 -13.24 8.91
N THR A 127 21.09 -14.30 8.78
CA THR A 127 20.43 -14.65 7.52
C THR A 127 19.37 -13.61 7.17
N VAL A 128 18.54 -13.20 8.14
CA VAL A 128 17.52 -12.16 7.92
C VAL A 128 18.15 -10.80 7.61
N ASP A 129 19.23 -10.43 8.31
CA ASP A 129 20.00 -9.20 8.04
C ASP A 129 20.52 -9.18 6.59
N SER A 130 21.04 -10.32 6.13
CA SER A 130 21.56 -10.49 4.77
C SER A 130 20.44 -10.45 3.72
N ILE A 131 19.32 -11.14 3.95
CA ILE A 131 18.18 -11.13 3.04
C ILE A 131 17.60 -9.72 2.92
N LEU A 132 17.40 -9.00 4.03
CA LEU A 132 16.88 -7.64 4.01
C LEU A 132 17.83 -6.70 3.27
N SER A 133 19.13 -6.75 3.57
CA SER A 133 20.13 -5.91 2.88
C SER A 133 20.17 -6.18 1.37
N ASN A 134 20.03 -7.44 0.95
CA ASN A 134 19.98 -7.80 -0.47
C ASN A 134 18.68 -7.34 -1.12
N TYR A 135 17.55 -7.45 -0.41
CA TYR A 135 16.27 -6.97 -0.92
C TYR A 135 16.24 -5.45 -1.08
N LEU A 136 16.77 -4.70 -0.11
CA LEU A 136 16.89 -3.24 -0.22
C LEU A 136 17.74 -2.82 -1.42
N GLN A 137 18.73 -3.62 -1.84
CA GLN A 137 19.49 -3.36 -3.07
C GLN A 137 18.70 -3.75 -4.33
N TYR A 138 17.93 -4.83 -4.26
CA TYR A 138 17.15 -5.37 -5.38
C TYR A 138 15.91 -4.53 -5.70
N MET A 139 15.23 -4.01 -4.68
CA MET A 139 13.96 -3.32 -4.82
C MET A 139 14.09 -2.04 -5.67
N LYS A 140 13.08 -1.78 -6.49
CA LYS A 140 13.03 -0.59 -7.37
C LYS A 140 12.40 0.62 -6.71
N GLN A 141 11.77 0.46 -5.55
CA GLN A 141 11.16 1.57 -4.84
C GLN A 141 12.23 2.48 -4.24
N ASP A 142 11.88 3.76 -4.10
CA ASP A 142 12.73 4.74 -3.43
C ASP A 142 12.83 4.48 -1.91
N GLY A 143 11.82 3.83 -1.33
CA GLY A 143 11.85 3.46 0.08
C GLY A 143 11.04 2.22 0.42
N PHE A 144 11.45 1.58 1.51
CA PHE A 144 10.87 0.40 2.12
C PHE A 144 10.15 0.84 3.39
N TYR A 145 8.83 0.68 3.39
CA TYR A 145 7.95 1.24 4.40
C TYR A 145 7.79 0.37 5.66
N MET A 146 7.84 1.01 6.82
CA MET A 146 7.33 0.53 8.10
C MET A 146 6.60 1.69 8.81
N CYS A 147 5.57 1.42 9.60
CA CYS A 147 4.96 2.46 10.43
C CYS A 147 4.81 2.11 11.90
N THR A 148 4.68 3.16 12.70
CA THR A 148 4.22 3.14 14.09
C THR A 148 3.26 4.32 14.31
N ASP A 149 2.86 4.59 15.54
CA ASP A 149 1.98 5.70 15.87
C ASP A 149 2.34 6.40 17.19
N ASP A 150 1.68 7.53 17.42
CA ASP A 150 1.89 8.37 18.60
C ASP A 150 1.54 7.66 19.92
N ASP A 151 0.57 6.76 19.93
CA ASP A 151 0.21 6.00 21.13
C ASP A 151 1.26 4.93 21.49
N ALA A 152 1.82 4.23 20.51
CA ALA A 152 2.95 3.33 20.71
C ALA A 152 4.20 4.08 21.17
N ILE A 153 4.47 5.27 20.61
CA ILE A 153 5.58 6.12 21.06
C ILE A 153 5.36 6.58 22.50
N LYS A 154 4.17 7.06 22.89
CA LYS A 154 3.87 7.44 24.28
C LYS A 154 4.07 6.27 25.26
N HIS A 155 3.71 5.06 24.85
CA HIS A 155 3.95 3.87 25.66
C HIS A 155 5.46 3.60 25.82
N LEU A 156 6.21 3.68 24.72
CA LEU A 156 7.66 3.52 24.68
C LEU A 156 8.38 4.55 25.56
N GLU A 157 7.95 5.82 25.52
CA GLU A 157 8.46 6.91 26.37
C GLU A 157 8.31 6.60 27.86
N LYS A 158 7.10 6.16 28.24
CA LYS A 158 6.80 5.79 29.62
C LYS A 158 7.63 4.60 30.09
N GLU A 159 7.86 3.63 29.21
CA GLU A 159 8.65 2.44 29.51
C GLU A 159 10.13 2.77 29.72
N LEU A 160 10.68 3.66 28.88
CA LEU A 160 12.09 4.05 28.91
C LEU A 160 12.37 5.20 29.89
N GLY A 161 11.34 5.82 30.45
CA GLY A 161 11.46 6.94 31.39
C GLY A 161 12.00 8.21 30.73
N MET A 162 11.78 8.39 29.42
CA MET A 162 12.28 9.54 28.66
C MET A 162 11.33 9.96 27.55
N THR A 163 11.37 11.24 27.20
CA THR A 163 10.68 11.77 26.03
C THR A 163 11.40 11.32 24.75
N THR A 164 10.67 10.72 23.82
CA THR A 164 11.17 10.19 22.55
C THR A 164 10.56 11.05 21.45
N THR A 165 11.39 11.88 20.82
CA THR A 165 10.99 12.56 19.59
C THR A 165 11.03 11.58 18.41
N ILE A 166 10.36 11.93 17.31
CA ILE A 166 10.47 11.17 16.06
C ILE A 166 11.93 11.05 15.64
N ASP A 167 12.72 12.12 15.80
CA ASP A 167 14.16 12.12 15.52
C ASP A 167 14.91 11.10 16.40
N ALA A 168 14.57 10.98 17.68
CA ALA A 168 15.17 10.02 18.59
C ALA A 168 14.84 8.56 18.22
N LEU A 169 13.74 8.32 17.50
CA LEU A 169 13.36 6.99 17.00
C LEU A 169 14.10 6.63 15.70
N ILE A 170 14.37 7.62 14.84
CA ILE A 170 15.05 7.44 13.54
C ILE A 170 16.58 7.52 13.66
N ASP A 171 17.09 8.24 14.65
CA ASP A 171 18.52 8.39 14.92
C ASP A 171 18.81 8.50 16.43
N PRO A 172 18.62 7.39 17.19
CA PRO A 172 18.91 7.36 18.62
C PRO A 172 20.42 7.47 18.91
N PRO A 173 20.81 8.05 20.07
CA PRO A 173 22.18 8.00 20.56
C PRO A 173 22.69 6.56 20.69
N ASN A 174 23.96 6.31 20.38
CA ASN A 174 24.55 4.96 20.39
C ASN A 174 24.39 4.23 21.73
N SER A 175 24.50 4.96 22.86
CA SER A 175 24.33 4.40 24.20
C SER A 175 22.91 3.92 24.50
N PHE A 176 21.93 4.31 23.68
CA PHE A 176 20.51 4.03 23.87
C PHE A 176 19.95 3.01 22.88
N LYS A 177 20.70 2.68 21.82
CA LYS A 177 20.23 1.81 20.73
C LYS A 177 19.76 0.45 21.23
N ASP A 178 20.52 -0.20 22.11
CA ASP A 178 20.19 -1.55 22.57
C ASP A 178 18.92 -1.60 23.42
N ASP A 179 18.77 -0.67 24.36
CA ASP A 179 17.59 -0.57 25.23
C ASP A 179 16.34 -0.21 24.42
N LEU A 180 16.47 0.75 23.49
CA LEU A 180 15.40 1.13 22.58
C LEU A 180 14.99 -0.05 21.70
N LEU A 181 15.95 -0.76 21.12
CA LEU A 181 15.70 -1.91 20.25
C LEU A 181 14.98 -3.03 20.99
N ASN A 182 15.43 -3.37 22.20
CA ASN A 182 14.77 -4.37 23.03
C ASN A 182 13.32 -3.98 23.37
N SER A 183 13.05 -2.69 23.52
CA SER A 183 11.71 -2.16 23.78
C SER A 183 10.84 -2.17 22.52
N LEU A 184 11.39 -1.84 21.35
CA LEU A 184 10.70 -1.87 20.05
C LEU A 184 10.27 -3.27 19.61
N LEU A 185 10.86 -4.33 20.17
CA LEU A 185 10.45 -5.72 19.93
C LEU A 185 9.18 -6.13 20.71
N LYS A 186 8.66 -5.26 21.58
CA LYS A 186 7.42 -5.49 22.33
C LYS A 186 6.22 -5.04 21.51
N SER A 187 5.15 -5.84 21.54
CA SER A 187 3.95 -5.57 20.75
C SER A 187 3.29 -4.23 21.11
N GLU A 188 3.39 -3.83 22.38
CA GLU A 188 2.85 -2.61 22.96
C GLU A 188 3.49 -1.36 22.35
N ASN A 189 4.76 -1.45 21.96
CA ASN A 189 5.57 -0.37 21.39
C ASN A 189 5.54 -0.34 19.85
N THR A 190 4.66 -1.12 19.23
CA THR A 190 4.40 -1.10 17.78
C THR A 190 3.02 -0.50 17.50
N GLY A 191 2.97 0.60 16.74
CA GLY A 191 1.71 1.25 16.32
C GLY A 191 1.06 0.60 15.11
N CYS A 192 1.83 -0.03 14.22
CA CYS A 192 1.27 -0.81 13.11
C CYS A 192 0.43 -1.98 13.65
N MET A 193 -0.90 -1.91 13.49
CA MET A 193 -1.83 -2.92 14.02
C MET A 193 -1.54 -4.34 13.49
N HIS A 194 -1.05 -4.47 12.26
CA HIS A 194 -0.68 -5.76 11.69
C HIS A 194 0.54 -6.36 12.38
N LEU A 195 1.66 -5.63 12.43
CA LEU A 195 2.89 -6.09 13.09
C LEU A 195 2.68 -6.29 14.60
N LYS A 196 1.92 -5.41 15.26
CA LYS A 196 1.46 -5.58 16.64
C LYS A 196 0.70 -6.88 16.84
N SER A 197 -0.23 -7.20 15.93
CA SER A 197 -1.02 -8.42 15.99
C SER A 197 -0.17 -9.67 15.83
N ILE A 198 0.83 -9.63 14.94
CA ILE A 198 1.79 -10.72 14.73
C ILE A 198 2.69 -10.89 15.96
N LEU A 199 3.27 -9.81 16.50
CA LEU A 199 4.11 -9.89 17.71
C LEU A 199 3.34 -10.45 18.91
N LYS A 200 2.06 -10.09 19.03
CA LYS A 200 1.22 -10.51 20.16
C LYS A 200 0.70 -11.95 20.03
N ASN A 201 0.38 -12.40 18.82
CA ASN A 201 -0.24 -13.71 18.56
C ASN A 201 0.38 -14.38 17.31
N PRO A 202 1.69 -14.66 17.30
CA PRO A 202 2.40 -15.17 16.12
C PRO A 202 1.86 -16.52 15.64
N GLU A 203 1.37 -17.36 16.55
CA GLU A 203 0.75 -18.65 16.23
C GLU A 203 -0.52 -18.50 15.39
N SER A 204 -1.29 -17.41 15.56
CA SER A 204 -2.45 -17.13 14.72
C SER A 204 -2.06 -16.95 13.25
N TYR A 205 -0.85 -16.45 13.00
CA TYR A 205 -0.30 -16.19 11.66
C TYR A 205 0.60 -17.33 11.15
N ASP A 206 0.73 -18.43 11.91
CA ASP A 206 1.62 -19.57 11.58
C ASP A 206 3.09 -19.13 11.41
N ILE A 207 3.50 -18.05 12.10
CA ILE A 207 4.85 -17.49 12.01
C ILE A 207 5.64 -17.76 13.28
N ARG A 208 6.93 -18.06 13.14
CA ARG A 208 7.83 -18.24 14.28
C ARG A 208 8.05 -16.89 14.97
N PRO A 209 7.88 -16.78 16.30
CA PRO A 209 8.01 -15.49 17.01
C PRO A 209 9.34 -14.79 16.78
N ASP A 210 10.44 -15.55 16.72
CA ASP A 210 11.78 -15.00 16.55
C ASP A 210 12.00 -14.44 15.14
N LEU A 211 11.32 -14.96 14.11
CA LEU A 211 11.47 -14.44 12.74
C LEU A 211 11.02 -12.97 12.66
N VAL A 212 9.92 -12.65 13.34
CA VAL A 212 9.37 -11.28 13.44
C VAL A 212 10.37 -10.37 14.16
N ARG A 213 10.94 -10.86 15.26
CA ARG A 213 11.94 -10.12 16.04
C ARG A 213 13.22 -9.89 15.26
N TYR A 214 13.68 -10.88 14.50
CA TYR A 214 14.87 -10.77 13.66
C TYR A 214 14.68 -9.72 12.58
N PHE A 215 13.52 -9.71 11.91
CA PHE A 215 13.18 -8.70 10.91
C PHE A 215 13.16 -7.28 11.51
N ILE A 216 12.44 -7.06 12.61
CA ILE A 216 12.39 -5.75 13.28
C ILE A 216 13.79 -5.30 13.71
N ARG A 217 14.60 -6.22 14.25
CA ARG A 217 15.99 -5.94 14.62
C ARG A 217 16.82 -5.51 13.40
N SER A 218 16.73 -6.25 12.30
CA SER A 218 17.41 -5.95 11.03
C SER A 218 17.05 -4.55 10.53
N TYR A 219 15.75 -4.24 10.52
CA TYR A 219 15.23 -2.96 10.05
C TYR A 219 15.83 -1.78 10.82
N PHE A 220 15.73 -1.79 12.15
CA PHE A 220 16.25 -0.69 12.97
C PHE A 220 17.78 -0.61 12.96
N THR A 221 18.48 -1.74 12.92
CA THR A 221 19.95 -1.76 12.81
C THR A 221 20.43 -1.09 11.52
N ILE A 222 19.75 -1.31 10.38
CA ILE A 222 20.07 -0.62 9.12
C ILE A 222 19.67 0.87 9.20
N LEU A 223 18.47 1.19 9.70
CA LEU A 223 17.95 2.56 9.79
C LEU A 223 18.88 3.48 10.61
N TRP A 224 19.40 2.97 11.72
CA TRP A 224 20.24 3.71 12.66
C TRP A 224 21.72 3.74 12.29
N ASN A 225 22.15 2.95 11.30
CA ASN A 225 23.54 2.93 10.86
C ASN A 225 23.72 3.88 9.68
N LYS A 226 24.07 5.15 9.98
CA LYS A 226 24.29 6.18 8.95
C LYS A 226 25.48 5.89 8.02
N SER A 227 26.36 4.96 8.40
CA SER A 227 27.45 4.48 7.53
C SER A 227 27.00 3.38 6.56
N ASN A 228 25.83 2.77 6.78
CA ASN A 228 25.27 1.77 5.86
C ASN A 228 24.61 2.51 4.68
N PRO A 229 25.06 2.30 3.42
CA PRO A 229 24.49 2.99 2.27
C PRO A 229 23.00 2.70 2.06
N LEU A 230 22.43 1.67 2.68
CA LEU A 230 21.02 1.32 2.56
C LEU A 230 20.12 2.04 3.57
N HIS A 231 20.67 2.77 4.54
CA HIS A 231 19.86 3.40 5.60
C HIS A 231 18.78 4.36 5.04
N HIS A 232 19.10 5.06 3.95
CA HIS A 232 18.20 6.04 3.33
C HIS A 232 17.03 5.39 2.58
N LYS A 233 17.10 4.08 2.32
CA LYS A 233 16.00 3.32 1.72
C LYS A 233 14.92 2.93 2.73
N LEU A 234 15.11 3.13 4.03
CA LEU A 234 14.12 2.76 5.04
C LEU A 234 13.26 3.97 5.42
N ILE A 235 11.94 3.79 5.41
CA ILE A 235 10.95 4.80 5.77
C ILE A 235 10.21 4.34 7.02
N LEU A 236 10.45 5.01 8.15
CA LEU A 236 9.64 4.84 9.34
C LEU A 236 8.61 5.97 9.45
N GLU A 237 7.35 5.67 9.09
CA GLU A 237 6.26 6.62 9.22
C GLU A 237 5.64 6.57 10.63
N VAL A 238 5.40 7.74 11.22
CA VAL A 238 4.73 7.89 12.51
C VAL A 238 3.34 8.46 12.27
N MET A 239 2.33 7.60 12.39
CA MET A 239 0.93 7.98 12.21
C MET A 239 0.45 8.79 13.43
N ALA A 240 -0.21 9.90 13.17
CA ALA A 240 -0.77 10.76 14.20
C ALA A 240 -2.29 10.69 14.23
N GLY A 241 -2.85 10.79 15.43
CA GLY A 241 -4.28 10.87 15.64
C GLY A 241 -4.96 9.51 15.78
N ARG A 242 -6.29 9.55 15.91
CA ARG A 242 -7.10 8.37 16.26
C ARG A 242 -7.62 7.65 15.02
N HIS A 243 -7.71 6.34 15.18
CA HIS A 243 -8.48 5.47 14.30
C HIS A 243 -9.97 5.81 14.40
N GLU A 244 -10.57 6.20 13.27
CA GLU A 244 -11.99 6.49 13.12
C GLU A 244 -12.54 5.87 11.82
N GLU A 245 -11.97 4.74 11.39
CA GLU A 245 -12.37 4.03 10.19
C GLU A 245 -13.84 3.59 10.25
N ARG A 246 -14.57 3.83 9.15
CA ARG A 246 -16.01 3.51 9.04
C ARG A 246 -16.32 2.46 7.96
N ALA A 247 -15.29 1.98 7.29
CA ALA A 247 -15.38 0.94 6.28
C ALA A 247 -14.03 0.24 6.09
N PHE A 248 -14.08 -0.93 5.48
CA PHE A 248 -12.93 -1.59 4.90
C PHE A 248 -13.11 -1.67 3.38
N LEU A 249 -12.13 -1.21 2.62
CA LEU A 249 -12.12 -1.23 1.16
C LEU A 249 -11.13 -2.26 0.65
N GLU A 250 -11.62 -3.25 -0.09
CA GLU A 250 -10.80 -4.13 -0.92
C GLU A 250 -10.79 -3.62 -2.36
N VAL A 251 -9.65 -3.11 -2.80
CA VAL A 251 -9.45 -2.50 -4.11
C VAL A 251 -8.98 -3.53 -5.11
N ARG A 252 -9.73 -3.65 -6.21
CA ARG A 252 -9.45 -4.52 -7.35
C ARG A 252 -9.28 -3.70 -8.63
N ILE A 253 -8.45 -4.20 -9.53
CA ILE A 253 -8.15 -3.57 -10.82
C ILE A 253 -8.43 -4.53 -11.97
N ASN A 254 -8.77 -3.97 -13.14
CA ASN A 254 -9.00 -4.78 -14.34
C ASN A 254 -7.70 -5.39 -14.90
N GLU A 255 -7.84 -6.33 -15.83
CA GLU A 255 -6.67 -7.02 -16.42
C GLU A 255 -5.72 -6.08 -17.19
N ALA A 256 -6.22 -4.99 -17.78
CA ALA A 256 -5.40 -4.02 -18.49
C ALA A 256 -4.43 -3.33 -17.52
N CYS A 257 -4.93 -2.90 -16.37
CA CYS A 257 -4.13 -2.34 -15.29
C CYS A 257 -3.16 -3.36 -14.68
N ILE A 258 -3.56 -4.62 -14.52
CA ILE A 258 -2.63 -5.69 -14.09
C ILE A 258 -1.48 -5.85 -15.09
N ARG A 259 -1.77 -5.93 -16.41
CA ARG A 259 -0.75 -6.08 -17.45
C ARG A 259 0.24 -4.91 -17.50
N GLN A 260 -0.23 -3.71 -17.17
CA GLN A 260 0.59 -2.51 -17.17
C GLN A 260 1.23 -2.20 -15.81
N ASN A 261 1.04 -3.08 -14.81
CA ASN A 261 1.42 -2.84 -13.41
C ASN A 261 0.94 -1.48 -12.92
N MET A 262 -0.36 -1.20 -13.01
CA MET A 262 -0.94 0.07 -12.58
C MET A 262 -2.01 -0.18 -11.55
N ALA A 263 -1.92 0.49 -10.40
CA ALA A 263 -2.94 0.46 -9.37
C ALA A 263 -3.28 1.88 -8.90
N PRO A 264 -4.56 2.17 -8.62
CA PRO A 264 -4.97 3.48 -8.13
C PRO A 264 -4.38 3.73 -6.74
N LEU A 265 -3.94 4.95 -6.47
CA LEU A 265 -3.52 5.40 -5.16
C LEU A 265 -4.72 6.01 -4.45
N LEU A 266 -5.34 5.25 -3.54
CA LEU A 266 -6.49 5.74 -2.78
C LEU A 266 -6.03 6.45 -1.51
N ARG A 267 -6.73 7.53 -1.14
CA ARG A 267 -6.51 8.26 0.12
C ARG A 267 -7.41 7.69 1.21
N PRO A 268 -6.87 7.00 2.24
CA PRO A 268 -7.69 6.38 3.28
C PRO A 268 -8.44 7.42 4.13
N LYS A 269 -7.88 8.62 4.30
CA LYS A 269 -8.48 9.76 5.00
C LYS A 269 -8.79 10.89 4.03
N ARG A 270 -10.04 11.34 4.00
CA ARG A 270 -10.45 12.50 3.19
C ARG A 270 -11.52 13.33 3.89
N ARG A 271 -11.48 14.64 3.67
CA ARG A 271 -12.62 15.52 3.97
C ARG A 271 -13.66 15.34 2.86
N ILE A 272 -14.84 14.83 3.22
CA ILE A 272 -15.95 14.62 2.28
C ILE A 272 -17.09 15.59 2.61
N THR A 273 -17.78 16.05 1.56
CA THR A 273 -18.98 16.89 1.68
C THR A 273 -20.14 16.14 1.05
N LEU A 274 -21.10 15.75 1.89
CA LEU A 274 -22.30 15.04 1.43
C LEU A 274 -23.38 16.06 1.07
N PRO A 275 -24.11 15.89 -0.04
CA PRO A 275 -25.23 16.75 -0.38
C PRO A 275 -26.31 16.69 0.70
N SER A 276 -26.93 17.83 0.98
CA SER A 276 -28.01 17.94 1.96
C SER A 276 -29.22 17.15 1.47
N VAL A 277 -29.68 16.15 2.22
CA VAL A 277 -30.96 15.47 1.91
C VAL A 277 -32.08 16.49 2.13
N PRO A 278 -32.94 16.80 1.13
CA PRO A 278 -34.09 17.65 1.36
C PRO A 278 -35.03 16.96 2.34
N GLN A 279 -35.10 17.45 3.58
CA GLN A 279 -36.17 17.05 4.49
C GLN A 279 -37.48 17.61 3.92
N GLY A 280 -38.46 16.73 3.73
CA GLY A 280 -39.72 17.02 3.04
C GLY A 280 -40.43 18.30 3.51
N SER A 281 -40.14 19.40 2.82
CA SER A 281 -40.80 20.69 2.98
C SER A 281 -40.93 21.31 1.60
N THR A 282 -42.16 21.65 1.23
CA THR A 282 -42.60 22.19 -0.06
C THR A 282 -42.14 23.64 -0.32
N THR A 283 -40.90 23.98 0.02
CA THR A 283 -40.34 25.32 -0.20
C THR A 283 -39.03 25.23 -0.96
N THR A 284 -39.06 25.77 -2.18
CA THR A 284 -37.97 25.90 -3.13
C THR A 284 -36.94 26.93 -2.66
N THR A 285 -36.15 26.57 -1.65
CA THR A 285 -34.91 27.27 -1.31
C THR A 285 -33.79 26.24 -1.24
N PHE A 286 -32.96 26.21 -2.29
CA PHE A 286 -31.73 25.43 -2.32
C PHE A 286 -30.78 26.01 -1.27
N HIS A 287 -30.57 25.29 -0.16
CA HIS A 287 -29.48 25.58 0.74
C HIS A 287 -28.22 24.91 0.20
N GLU A 288 -27.31 25.70 -0.36
CA GLU A 288 -25.91 25.28 -0.54
C GLU A 288 -25.28 25.09 0.84
N GLY A 289 -25.23 23.85 1.33
CA GLY A 289 -24.71 23.55 2.65
C GLY A 289 -24.71 22.06 2.96
N GLY A 290 -23.88 21.30 2.25
CA GLY A 290 -23.63 19.89 2.55
C GLY A 290 -22.89 19.71 3.88
N ALA A 291 -23.19 18.64 4.62
CA ALA A 291 -22.43 18.30 5.82
C ALA A 291 -21.02 17.86 5.42
N THR A 292 -20.01 18.57 5.93
CA THR A 292 -18.60 18.25 5.68
C THR A 292 -18.03 17.52 6.88
N GLU A 293 -17.42 16.36 6.65
CA GLU A 293 -16.83 15.53 7.70
C GLU A 293 -15.48 14.95 7.27
N ILE A 294 -14.67 14.53 8.24
CA ILE A 294 -13.49 13.71 7.99
C ILE A 294 -13.95 12.26 7.93
N PHE A 295 -13.60 11.58 6.84
CA PHE A 295 -13.90 10.17 6.63
C PHE A 295 -12.59 9.38 6.58
N GLN A 296 -12.54 8.27 7.32
CA GLN A 296 -11.45 7.31 7.31
C GLN A 296 -12.00 5.94 6.90
N ALA A 297 -11.22 5.18 6.14
CA ALA A 297 -11.47 3.76 5.90
C ALA A 297 -10.16 3.00 5.83
N TYR A 298 -10.20 1.71 6.18
CA TYR A 298 -9.10 0.82 5.86
C TYR A 298 -9.07 0.57 4.36
N VAL A 299 -7.88 0.54 3.76
CA VAL A 299 -7.73 0.30 2.32
C VAL A 299 -6.72 -0.80 2.04
N ASN A 300 -7.16 -1.85 1.35
CA ASN A 300 -6.34 -2.99 0.93
C ASN A 300 -6.35 -3.13 -0.60
N HIS A 301 -5.19 -3.20 -1.24
CA HIS A 301 -5.08 -3.37 -2.70
C HIS A 301 -4.66 -4.81 -3.02
N ILE A 302 -5.63 -5.73 -3.06
CA ILE A 302 -5.36 -7.17 -3.18
C ILE A 302 -4.59 -7.52 -4.48
N ASP A 303 -4.96 -6.91 -5.59
CA ASP A 303 -4.33 -7.18 -6.89
C ASP A 303 -2.93 -6.54 -6.97
N ALA A 304 -2.77 -5.32 -6.44
CA ALA A 304 -1.46 -4.67 -6.35
C ALA A 304 -0.50 -5.46 -5.44
N ALA A 305 -0.99 -5.96 -4.30
CA ALA A 305 -0.22 -6.81 -3.40
C ALA A 305 0.19 -8.12 -4.10
N SER A 306 -0.67 -8.70 -4.95
CA SER A 306 -0.30 -9.86 -5.77
C SER A 306 0.83 -9.53 -6.75
N ILE A 307 0.83 -8.35 -7.38
CA ILE A 307 1.94 -7.89 -8.24
C ILE A 307 3.24 -7.80 -7.42
N ARG A 308 3.20 -7.16 -6.24
CA ARG A 308 4.35 -7.07 -5.34
C ARG A 308 4.87 -8.44 -4.90
N ARG A 309 3.98 -9.38 -4.56
CA ARG A 309 4.35 -10.75 -4.19
C ARG A 309 5.04 -11.50 -5.33
N LYS A 310 4.73 -11.19 -6.59
CA LYS A 310 5.45 -11.76 -7.73
C LYS A 310 6.90 -11.25 -7.80
N GLU A 311 7.11 -9.97 -7.52
CA GLU A 311 8.45 -9.39 -7.42
C GLU A 311 9.26 -9.97 -6.25
N LEU A 312 8.64 -10.13 -5.07
CA LEU A 312 9.25 -10.83 -3.93
C LEU A 312 9.60 -12.28 -4.28
N SER A 313 8.72 -13.00 -4.99
CA SER A 313 8.99 -14.36 -5.44
C SER A 313 10.19 -14.44 -6.38
N LYS A 314 10.31 -13.46 -7.29
CA LYS A 314 11.46 -13.33 -8.17
C LYS A 314 12.74 -13.04 -7.39
N PHE A 315 12.70 -12.13 -6.42
CA PHE A 315 13.83 -11.84 -5.54
C PHE A 315 14.36 -13.12 -4.87
N PHE A 316 13.49 -13.87 -4.19
CA PHE A 316 13.90 -15.09 -3.49
C PHE A 316 14.34 -16.22 -4.43
N ALA A 317 13.75 -16.33 -5.62
CA ALA A 317 14.18 -17.29 -6.62
C ALA A 317 15.57 -16.97 -7.18
N GLU A 318 15.85 -15.70 -7.49
CA GLU A 318 17.13 -15.26 -8.08
C GLU A 318 18.25 -15.14 -7.04
N ASN A 319 17.91 -14.87 -5.77
CA ASN A 319 18.89 -14.70 -4.68
C ASN A 319 18.96 -15.93 -3.77
N SER A 320 18.55 -17.10 -4.28
CA SER A 320 18.44 -18.40 -3.57
C SER A 320 19.78 -19.02 -3.09
N ASN A 321 20.90 -18.31 -3.26
CA ASN A 321 22.21 -18.71 -2.75
C ASN A 321 22.32 -18.72 -1.21
N PHE A 322 21.29 -18.33 -0.46
CA PHE A 322 21.33 -18.43 1.00
C PHE A 322 21.40 -19.89 1.49
N ASN A 323 20.83 -20.86 0.74
CA ASN A 323 20.84 -22.29 1.12
C ASN A 323 20.92 -23.28 -0.07
N GLY A 324 21.09 -22.80 -1.32
CA GLY A 324 21.22 -23.66 -2.51
C GLY A 324 19.94 -24.37 -2.95
N ILE A 325 18.77 -23.92 -2.46
CA ILE A 325 17.47 -24.46 -2.83
C ILE A 325 16.90 -23.62 -3.97
N HIS A 326 16.60 -24.23 -5.11
CA HIS A 326 15.96 -23.55 -6.23
C HIS A 326 14.45 -23.35 -5.97
N PHE A 327 13.94 -22.16 -6.26
CA PHE A 327 12.52 -21.84 -6.15
C PHE A 327 11.92 -21.55 -7.50
N GLU A 328 10.77 -22.16 -7.79
CA GLU A 328 9.93 -21.73 -8.90
C GLU A 328 9.16 -20.48 -8.50
N ILE A 329 9.30 -19.41 -9.30
CA ILE A 329 8.69 -18.10 -9.05
C ILE A 329 7.17 -18.23 -8.87
N ASP A 330 6.49 -18.98 -9.74
CA ASP A 330 5.03 -19.12 -9.69
C ASP A 330 4.55 -19.92 -8.48
N VAL A 331 5.32 -20.91 -8.03
CA VAL A 331 5.01 -21.69 -6.82
C VAL A 331 5.13 -20.82 -5.58
N MET A 332 6.20 -20.03 -5.47
CA MET A 332 6.37 -19.08 -4.37
C MET A 332 5.30 -17.99 -4.41
N HIS A 333 4.98 -17.45 -5.59
CA HIS A 333 3.95 -16.42 -5.77
C HIS A 333 2.58 -16.93 -5.32
N HIS A 334 2.22 -18.16 -5.69
CA HIS A 334 0.98 -18.79 -5.23
C HIS A 334 0.95 -18.94 -3.70
N ARG A 335 2.06 -19.38 -3.07
CA ARG A 335 2.16 -19.50 -1.61
C ARG A 335 2.04 -18.15 -0.91
N LEU A 336 2.70 -17.11 -1.41
CA LEU A 336 2.60 -15.75 -0.90
C LEU A 336 1.18 -15.23 -1.00
N ASN A 337 0.49 -15.43 -2.12
CA ASN A 337 -0.91 -15.01 -2.26
C ASN A 337 -1.83 -15.72 -1.28
N LYS A 338 -1.69 -17.05 -1.14
CA LYS A 338 -2.48 -17.82 -0.17
C LYS A 338 -2.24 -17.36 1.27
N LYS A 339 -0.97 -17.18 1.67
CA LYS A 339 -0.64 -16.73 3.03
C LYS A 339 -0.96 -15.25 3.27
N GLY A 340 -0.83 -14.40 2.26
CA GLY A 340 -1.23 -13.00 2.31
C GLY A 340 -2.73 -12.82 2.52
N LEU A 341 -3.56 -13.65 1.89
CA LEU A 341 -5.00 -13.71 2.17
C LEU A 341 -5.30 -14.10 3.62
N MET A 342 -4.57 -15.09 4.15
CA MET A 342 -4.69 -15.49 5.55
C MET A 342 -4.28 -14.34 6.50
N TYR A 343 -3.19 -13.63 6.21
CA TYR A 343 -2.75 -12.45 6.97
C TYR A 343 -3.80 -11.35 6.98
N LEU A 344 -4.38 -11.08 5.81
CA LEU A 344 -5.46 -10.12 5.62
C LEU A 344 -6.70 -10.52 6.43
N GLU A 345 -7.12 -11.78 6.37
CA GLU A 345 -8.29 -12.28 7.10
C GLU A 345 -8.09 -12.14 8.62
N ILE A 346 -6.97 -12.62 9.17
CA ILE A 346 -6.69 -12.55 10.61
C ILE A 346 -6.61 -11.10 11.09
N THR A 347 -5.97 -10.22 10.30
CA THR A 347 -5.84 -8.80 10.64
C THR A 347 -7.19 -8.09 10.53
N GLY A 348 -7.91 -8.32 9.44
CA GLY A 348 -9.24 -7.75 9.17
C GLY A 348 -10.25 -8.14 10.24
N GLN A 349 -10.27 -9.40 10.68
CA GLN A 349 -11.12 -9.85 11.78
C GLN A 349 -10.84 -9.13 13.10
N LYS A 350 -9.62 -8.63 13.31
CA LYS A 350 -9.25 -7.87 14.52
C LYS A 350 -9.58 -6.38 14.40
N ILE A 351 -9.30 -5.76 13.25
CA ILE A 351 -9.38 -4.30 13.09
C ILE A 351 -10.72 -3.81 12.52
N ALA A 352 -11.43 -4.66 11.78
CA ALA A 352 -12.62 -4.29 11.01
C ALA A 352 -13.84 -5.18 11.31
N ARG A 353 -13.84 -5.89 12.45
CA ARG A 353 -14.86 -6.89 12.83
C ARG A 353 -16.31 -6.44 12.63
N TYR A 354 -16.60 -5.17 12.87
CA TYR A 354 -17.95 -4.61 12.82
C TYR A 354 -18.17 -3.61 11.69
N LEU A 355 -17.14 -3.36 10.89
CA LEU A 355 -17.19 -2.40 9.80
C LEU A 355 -17.78 -3.04 8.54
N PRO A 356 -18.49 -2.27 7.70
CA PRO A 356 -18.88 -2.74 6.39
C PRO A 356 -17.65 -3.00 5.52
N PHE A 357 -17.73 -4.05 4.71
CA PHE A 357 -16.69 -4.44 3.77
C PHE A 357 -17.16 -4.14 2.35
N TYR A 358 -16.35 -3.40 1.60
CA TYR A 358 -16.65 -3.00 0.23
C TYR A 358 -15.56 -3.46 -0.72
N THR A 359 -15.97 -4.15 -1.77
CA THR A 359 -15.12 -4.37 -2.94
C THR A 359 -15.26 -3.17 -3.89
N VAL A 360 -14.13 -2.54 -4.19
CA VAL A 360 -13.99 -1.42 -5.11
C VAL A 360 -13.27 -1.91 -6.37
N THR A 361 -13.98 -2.10 -7.47
CA THR A 361 -13.38 -2.51 -8.74
C THR A 361 -13.24 -1.32 -9.68
N ILE A 362 -12.00 -1.00 -10.05
CA ILE A 362 -11.66 0.05 -11.00
C ILE A 362 -11.54 -0.59 -12.40
N VAL A 363 -12.46 -0.23 -13.31
CA VAL A 363 -12.61 -0.87 -14.63
C VAL A 363 -12.54 0.09 -15.80
#